data_AF-A0A1Y1N790-F1
#
_entry.id   AF-A0A1Y1N790-F1
#
_cell.length_a   1.000
_cell.length_b   1.000
_cell.length_c   1.000
_cell.angle_alpha   90.00
_cell.angle_beta   90.00
_cell.angle_gamma   90.00
#
_symmetry.space_group_name_H-M   'P 1'
#
loop_
_entity.id
_entity.type
_entity.pdbx_description
1 polymer ?
#
loop_
_entity_poly.entity_id
_entity_poly.type
_entity_poly.pdbx_seq_one_letter_code
_entity_poly.pdbx_strand_id
1 'polypeptide(L)'
;MKTAAFLMVVVGIVVLRLKSNRNNVCKTFEDYYSNRDENPNCYYNPDHELEVPEIVMRYGYPIEEHNVTTSDGYILTVFRIPHGIHTKTTSKKPVFLQHGLAINSGSFLITGRKSLGFMLADAGYDVWLGNFRGSKYSNNHVYLDNQSEAFWNFSIQENGLYDLPAQINFVSNVTKQKIAYLGYSMGTTAAYIYLSTYPDEKKIDMLIGLAPAIYFHDVDFIEFFSKIWVVVAAPIQFITNGKMYPRMGTMFKYLCLPYPIQMELCQLFDMLIMGFSYAENDPVT
;
A
#
# COMPACT_ATOMS: atom_id res chain seq x y z
N MET A 1 29.79 -9.32 -34.28
CA MET A 1 28.87 -8.18 -34.49
C MET A 1 27.54 -8.54 -35.15
N LYS A 2 27.50 -9.35 -36.23
CA LYS A 2 26.24 -9.67 -36.93
C LYS A 2 25.28 -10.58 -36.15
N THR A 3 25.80 -11.46 -35.29
CA THR A 3 25.01 -12.38 -34.43
C THR A 3 24.37 -11.68 -33.23
N ALA A 4 25.07 -10.75 -32.59
CA ALA A 4 24.51 -9.95 -31.48
C ALA A 4 23.42 -8.98 -31.96
N ALA A 5 23.58 -8.39 -33.15
CA ALA A 5 22.56 -7.56 -33.78
C ALA A 5 21.32 -8.38 -34.18
N PHE A 6 21.50 -9.61 -34.68
CA PHE A 6 20.39 -10.52 -34.96
C PHE A 6 19.66 -10.96 -33.68
N LEU A 7 20.40 -11.27 -32.61
CA LEU A 7 19.80 -11.60 -31.31
C LEU A 7 19.03 -10.41 -30.72
N MET A 8 19.56 -9.19 -30.83
CA MET A 8 18.88 -7.95 -30.39
C MET A 8 17.65 -7.62 -31.23
N VAL A 9 17.66 -7.93 -32.54
CA VAL A 9 16.51 -7.76 -33.43
C VAL A 9 15.47 -8.85 -33.18
N VAL A 10 15.87 -10.09 -32.92
CA VAL A 10 14.94 -11.18 -32.56
C VAL A 10 14.35 -10.94 -31.17
N VAL A 11 15.15 -10.55 -30.17
CA VAL A 11 14.67 -10.12 -28.85
C VAL A 11 13.79 -8.89 -29.00
N GLY A 12 14.17 -7.91 -29.83
CA GLY A 12 13.36 -6.73 -30.14
C GLY A 12 12.03 -7.09 -30.81
N ILE A 13 12.00 -8.05 -31.74
CA ILE A 13 10.78 -8.53 -32.41
C ILE A 13 9.95 -9.42 -31.48
N VAL A 14 10.56 -10.20 -30.58
CA VAL A 14 9.87 -10.99 -29.55
C VAL A 14 9.26 -10.06 -28.50
N VAL A 15 9.97 -9.01 -28.09
CA VAL A 15 9.48 -7.94 -27.22
C VAL A 15 8.40 -7.09 -27.92
N LEU A 16 8.52 -6.83 -29.23
CA LEU A 16 7.48 -6.17 -30.04
C LEU A 16 6.31 -7.11 -30.39
N ARG A 17 6.47 -8.43 -30.25
CA ARG A 17 5.40 -9.45 -30.31
C ARG A 17 4.79 -9.76 -28.94
N LEU A 18 5.26 -9.14 -27.86
CA LEU A 18 4.49 -9.09 -26.62
C LEU A 18 3.29 -8.19 -26.91
N LYS A 19 2.17 -8.81 -27.30
CA LYS A 19 0.88 -8.13 -27.47
C LYS A 19 0.68 -7.25 -26.23
N SER A 20 0.46 -5.96 -26.45
CA SER A 20 -0.15 -5.11 -25.44
C SER A 20 -1.46 -5.79 -25.06
N ASN A 21 -1.46 -6.43 -23.89
CA ASN A 21 -2.62 -7.15 -23.40
C ASN A 21 -3.59 -6.11 -22.86
N ARG A 22 -4.69 -5.89 -23.58
CA ARG A 22 -5.77 -5.02 -23.13
C ARG A 22 -6.36 -5.51 -21.82
N ASN A 23 -6.46 -6.82 -21.62
CA ASN A 23 -6.93 -7.42 -20.37
C ASN A 23 -5.77 -7.55 -19.37
N ASN A 24 -5.99 -7.04 -18.16
CA ASN A 24 -4.99 -6.99 -17.08
C ASN A 24 -5.38 -7.82 -15.85
N VAL A 25 -6.57 -8.42 -15.82
CA VAL A 25 -7.02 -9.30 -14.74
C VAL A 25 -7.73 -10.52 -15.30
N CYS A 26 -7.71 -11.63 -14.55
CA CYS A 26 -8.37 -12.88 -14.92
C CYS A 26 -8.92 -13.59 -13.69
N LYS A 27 -9.91 -14.47 -13.84
CA LYS A 27 -10.51 -15.22 -12.71
C LYS A 27 -9.57 -16.20 -12.01
N THR A 28 -8.54 -16.68 -12.70
CA THR A 28 -7.56 -17.64 -12.17
C THR A 28 -6.16 -17.32 -12.69
N PHE A 29 -5.13 -17.78 -11.99
CA PHE A 29 -3.74 -17.59 -12.45
C PHE A 29 -3.44 -18.39 -13.72
N GLU A 30 -4.07 -19.55 -13.89
CA GLU A 30 -3.99 -20.33 -15.13
C GLU A 30 -4.54 -19.52 -16.33
N ASP A 31 -5.70 -18.87 -16.15
CA ASP A 31 -6.26 -17.96 -17.16
C ASP A 31 -5.32 -16.76 -17.40
N TYR A 32 -4.70 -16.23 -16.35
CA TYR A 32 -3.78 -15.08 -16.43
C TYR A 32 -2.53 -15.36 -17.27
N TYR A 33 -2.01 -16.59 -17.20
CA TYR A 33 -0.83 -17.01 -17.96
C TYR A 33 -1.16 -17.45 -19.40
N SER A 34 -2.45 -17.50 -19.76
CA SER A 34 -2.90 -17.75 -21.13
C SER A 34 -2.88 -16.47 -22.00
N ASN A 35 -3.41 -16.56 -23.23
CA ASN A 35 -3.63 -15.38 -24.07
C ASN A 35 -4.80 -14.53 -23.52
N ARG A 36 -4.51 -13.62 -22.59
CA ARG A 36 -5.50 -12.85 -21.82
C ARG A 36 -6.53 -12.09 -22.68
N ASP A 37 -6.14 -11.59 -23.84
CA ASP A 37 -7.05 -10.81 -24.70
C ASP A 37 -8.06 -11.69 -25.46
N GLU A 38 -7.75 -12.97 -25.64
CA GLU A 38 -8.63 -13.95 -26.28
C GLU A 38 -9.35 -14.84 -25.24
N ASN A 39 -8.91 -14.82 -23.97
CA ASN A 39 -9.52 -15.60 -22.91
C ASN A 39 -10.79 -14.92 -22.35
N PRO A 40 -11.99 -15.55 -22.44
CA PRO A 40 -13.24 -14.98 -21.94
C PRO A 40 -13.31 -14.84 -20.40
N ASN A 41 -12.40 -15.48 -19.66
CA ASN A 41 -12.26 -15.32 -18.21
C ASN A 41 -11.41 -14.12 -17.80
N CYS A 42 -10.81 -13.43 -18.77
CA CYS A 42 -9.99 -12.24 -18.56
C CYS A 42 -10.72 -10.99 -19.03
N TYR A 43 -10.49 -9.89 -18.34
CA TYR A 43 -11.08 -8.60 -18.67
C TYR A 43 -10.15 -7.46 -18.27
N TYR A 44 -10.49 -6.26 -18.74
CA TYR A 44 -9.80 -5.05 -18.33
C TYR A 44 -10.45 -4.48 -17.07
N ASN A 45 -9.67 -4.40 -16.00
CA ASN A 45 -10.01 -3.68 -14.78
C ASN A 45 -9.28 -2.31 -14.78
N PRO A 46 -10.02 -1.20 -14.92
CA PRO A 46 -9.41 0.13 -14.91
C PRO A 46 -8.88 0.54 -13.53
N ASP A 47 -9.27 -0.14 -12.44
CA ASP A 47 -8.88 0.24 -11.07
C ASP A 47 -7.36 0.28 -10.88
N HIS A 48 -6.60 -0.51 -11.64
CA HIS A 48 -5.13 -0.49 -11.66
C HIS A 48 -4.54 0.90 -12.03
N GLU A 49 -5.28 1.71 -12.80
CA GLU A 49 -4.85 3.03 -13.25
C GLU A 49 -5.41 4.17 -12.40
N LEU A 50 -6.33 3.88 -11.49
CA LEU A 50 -7.06 4.87 -10.71
C LEU A 50 -6.39 5.14 -9.37
N GLU A 51 -6.51 6.39 -8.92
CA GLU A 51 -6.16 6.81 -7.56
C GLU A 51 -7.26 6.42 -6.56
N VAL A 52 -6.95 6.44 -5.27
CA VAL A 52 -7.89 6.06 -4.20
C VAL A 52 -9.24 6.80 -4.31
N PRO A 53 -9.28 8.14 -4.46
CA PRO A 53 -10.56 8.83 -4.60
C PRO A 53 -11.36 8.37 -5.82
N GLU A 54 -10.68 8.09 -6.93
CA GLU A 54 -11.31 7.66 -8.18
C GLU A 54 -11.86 6.24 -8.07
N ILE A 55 -11.14 5.32 -7.42
CA ILE A 55 -11.63 3.98 -7.09
C ILE A 55 -12.89 4.10 -6.23
N VAL A 56 -12.85 4.86 -5.14
CA VAL A 56 -14.01 5.02 -4.23
C VAL A 56 -15.23 5.58 -4.95
N MET A 57 -15.04 6.65 -5.75
CA MET A 57 -16.11 7.25 -6.54
C MET A 57 -16.67 6.29 -7.60
N ARG A 58 -15.80 5.54 -8.30
CA ARG A 58 -16.18 4.55 -9.31
C ARG A 58 -17.08 3.45 -8.74
N TYR A 59 -16.83 3.01 -7.50
CA TYR A 59 -17.69 2.04 -6.81
C TYR A 59 -18.98 2.65 -6.22
N GLY A 60 -19.13 3.98 -6.25
CA GLY A 60 -20.34 4.71 -5.86
C GLY A 60 -20.37 5.16 -4.41
N TYR A 61 -19.23 5.16 -3.71
CA TYR A 61 -19.14 5.58 -2.32
C TYR A 61 -18.75 7.08 -2.23
N PRO A 62 -19.19 7.79 -1.17
CA PRO A 62 -18.67 9.11 -0.87
C PRO A 62 -17.19 9.05 -0.46
N ILE A 63 -16.42 10.08 -0.77
CA ILE A 63 -15.04 10.23 -0.36
C ILE A 63 -14.78 11.66 0.10
N GLU A 64 -14.09 11.80 1.22
CA GLU A 64 -13.51 13.06 1.68
C GLU A 64 -11.99 12.90 1.74
N GLU A 65 -11.27 14.00 1.51
CA GLU A 65 -9.81 14.08 1.60
C GLU A 65 -9.43 15.11 2.66
N HIS A 66 -8.55 14.73 3.58
CA HIS A 66 -8.12 15.56 4.70
C HIS A 66 -6.60 15.62 4.77
N ASN A 67 -6.04 16.83 4.91
CA ASN A 67 -4.61 17.02 5.15
C ASN A 67 -4.34 17.20 6.64
N VAL A 68 -3.43 16.39 7.17
CA VAL A 68 -3.05 16.36 8.59
C VAL A 68 -1.56 16.63 8.71
N THR A 69 -1.19 17.71 9.41
CA THR A 69 0.21 18.07 9.63
C THR A 69 0.75 17.45 10.92
N THR A 70 1.86 16.74 10.84
CA THR A 70 2.56 16.18 11.99
C THR A 70 3.35 17.26 12.74
N SER A 71 3.71 17.00 14.00
CA SER A 71 4.49 17.95 14.81
C SER A 71 5.88 18.26 14.24
N ASP A 72 6.45 17.33 13.47
CA ASP A 72 7.73 17.51 12.78
C ASP A 72 7.58 18.05 11.35
N GLY A 73 6.35 18.32 10.88
CA GLY A 73 6.08 19.11 9.68
C GLY A 73 5.74 18.33 8.42
N TYR A 74 5.59 17.01 8.47
CA TYR A 74 5.04 16.25 7.33
C TYR A 74 3.56 16.52 7.18
N ILE A 75 3.08 16.54 5.93
CA ILE A 75 1.67 16.71 5.59
C ILE A 75 1.15 15.38 5.05
N LEU A 76 0.26 14.76 5.83
CA LEU A 76 -0.29 13.44 5.56
C LEU A 76 -1.70 13.56 4.99
N THR A 77 -1.99 12.80 3.94
CA THR A 77 -3.34 12.72 3.38
C THR A 77 -4.09 11.58 4.04
N VAL A 78 -5.26 11.86 4.61
CA VAL A 78 -6.19 10.88 5.16
C VAL A 78 -7.46 10.91 4.33
N PHE A 79 -7.81 9.77 3.74
CA PHE A 79 -9.09 9.64 3.04
C PHE A 79 -10.18 9.15 3.99
N ARG A 80 -11.43 9.54 3.75
CA ARG A 80 -12.57 9.09 4.54
C ARG A 80 -13.72 8.65 3.64
N ILE A 81 -14.25 7.46 3.89
CA ILE A 81 -15.50 6.96 3.33
C ILE A 81 -16.55 7.07 4.44
N PRO A 82 -17.30 8.19 4.51
CA PRO A 82 -18.14 8.49 5.66
C PRO A 82 -19.35 7.56 5.79
N HIS A 83 -19.79 6.90 4.73
CA HIS A 83 -20.86 5.91 4.77
C HIS A 83 -20.87 5.00 3.54
N GLY A 84 -21.57 3.87 3.65
CA GLY A 84 -21.84 2.99 2.52
C GLY A 84 -22.86 3.56 1.54
N ILE A 85 -23.08 2.86 0.42
CA ILE A 85 -23.91 3.36 -0.69
C ILE A 85 -25.38 3.52 -0.27
N HIS A 86 -25.86 2.58 0.54
CA HIS A 86 -27.26 2.51 1.00
C HIS A 86 -27.44 2.96 2.46
N THR A 87 -26.36 3.24 3.18
CA THR A 87 -26.36 3.57 4.62
C THR A 87 -26.13 5.07 4.85
N LYS A 88 -26.98 5.92 4.27
CA LYS A 88 -26.80 7.39 4.21
C LYS A 88 -26.85 8.15 5.55
N THR A 89 -27.20 7.53 6.67
CA THR A 89 -27.38 8.23 7.96
C THR A 89 -26.76 7.48 9.12
N THR A 90 -26.04 8.26 9.94
CA THR A 90 -25.21 7.87 11.11
C THR A 90 -24.11 6.88 10.79
N SER A 91 -22.96 7.44 10.38
CA SER A 91 -21.72 6.69 10.45
C SER A 91 -21.46 6.31 11.90
N LYS A 92 -21.35 5.01 12.15
CA LYS A 92 -21.07 4.44 13.47
C LYS A 92 -19.65 4.82 13.89
N LYS A 93 -19.11 4.04 14.84
CA LYS A 93 -17.76 4.14 15.33
C LYS A 93 -16.73 4.32 14.19
N PRO A 94 -15.76 5.25 14.31
CA PRO A 94 -14.69 5.39 13.35
C PRO A 94 -13.78 4.17 13.35
N VAL A 95 -13.49 3.69 12.14
CA VAL A 95 -12.55 2.61 11.86
C VAL A 95 -11.40 3.19 11.05
N PHE A 96 -10.20 3.12 11.60
CA PHE A 96 -8.99 3.64 10.97
C PHE A 96 -8.16 2.49 10.41
N LEU A 97 -8.00 2.45 9.08
CA LEU A 97 -7.24 1.45 8.36
C LEU A 97 -5.86 2.01 8.01
N GLN A 98 -4.80 1.34 8.49
CA GLN A 98 -3.43 1.78 8.25
C GLN A 98 -2.62 0.72 7.49
N HIS A 99 -2.07 1.14 6.36
CA HIS A 99 -1.36 0.27 5.42
C HIS A 99 0.03 -0.15 5.92
N GLY A 100 0.60 -1.14 5.25
CA GLY A 100 1.93 -1.70 5.51
C GLY A 100 3.08 -1.00 4.78
N LEU A 101 4.24 -1.65 4.76
CA LEU A 101 5.46 -1.16 4.11
C LEU A 101 5.27 -1.04 2.59
N ALA A 102 5.78 0.04 1.99
CA ALA A 102 5.83 0.26 0.54
C ALA A 102 4.48 0.20 -0.23
N ILE A 103 3.36 0.28 0.49
CA ILE A 103 2.01 0.40 -0.08
C ILE A 103 1.34 1.70 0.41
N ASN A 104 0.05 1.88 0.13
CA ASN A 104 -0.74 3.04 0.53
C ASN A 104 -2.18 2.60 0.88
N SER A 105 -3.01 3.55 1.31
CA SER A 105 -4.43 3.33 1.65
C SER A 105 -5.27 2.56 0.62
N GLY A 106 -4.88 2.58 -0.66
CA GLY A 106 -5.57 1.84 -1.72
C GLY A 106 -5.54 0.32 -1.54
N SER A 107 -4.60 -0.23 -0.76
CA SER A 107 -4.55 -1.66 -0.46
C SER A 107 -5.83 -2.20 0.18
N PHE A 108 -6.61 -1.34 0.83
CA PHE A 108 -7.90 -1.70 1.44
C PHE A 108 -9.09 -1.62 0.49
N LEU A 109 -8.84 -1.39 -0.82
CA LEU A 109 -9.84 -1.11 -1.86
C LEU A 109 -9.62 -1.93 -3.16
N ILE A 110 -8.55 -2.73 -3.26
CA ILE A 110 -8.13 -3.37 -4.52
C ILE A 110 -9.04 -4.50 -5.00
N THR A 111 -9.79 -5.17 -4.11
CA THR A 111 -10.73 -6.28 -4.43
C THR A 111 -12.14 -5.81 -4.79
N GLY A 112 -12.29 -4.55 -5.24
CA GLY A 112 -13.57 -3.92 -5.54
C GLY A 112 -14.53 -3.98 -4.36
N ARG A 113 -15.83 -4.21 -4.56
CA ARG A 113 -16.82 -4.22 -3.44
C ARG A 113 -16.55 -5.20 -2.31
N LYS A 114 -15.70 -6.23 -2.52
CA LYS A 114 -15.29 -7.17 -1.48
C LYS A 114 -14.15 -6.64 -0.62
N SER A 115 -13.66 -5.42 -0.88
CA SER A 115 -12.58 -4.84 -0.12
C SER A 115 -13.03 -4.38 1.26
N LEU A 116 -12.11 -4.51 2.21
CA LEU A 116 -12.36 -4.23 3.63
C LEU A 116 -12.94 -2.82 3.85
N GLY A 117 -12.41 -1.81 3.15
CA GLY A 117 -12.90 -0.43 3.26
C GLY A 117 -14.38 -0.30 2.89
N PHE A 118 -14.80 -0.93 1.78
CA PHE A 118 -16.20 -0.87 1.33
C PHE A 118 -17.13 -1.73 2.18
N MET A 119 -16.70 -2.92 2.58
CA MET A 119 -17.49 -3.79 3.47
C MET A 119 -17.78 -3.12 4.82
N LEU A 120 -16.79 -2.41 5.38
CA LEU A 120 -16.98 -1.63 6.62
C LEU A 120 -17.94 -0.46 6.43
N ALA A 121 -17.81 0.29 5.33
CA ALA A 121 -18.71 1.39 5.01
C ALA A 121 -20.16 0.91 4.85
N ASP A 122 -20.40 -0.20 4.15
CA ASP A 122 -21.72 -0.80 3.98
C ASP A 122 -22.28 -1.41 5.28
N ALA A 123 -21.41 -1.88 6.18
CA ALA A 123 -21.79 -2.26 7.54
C ALA A 123 -22.12 -1.04 8.45
N GLY A 124 -21.90 0.18 7.94
CA GLY A 124 -22.27 1.45 8.57
C GLY A 124 -21.17 2.10 9.41
N TYR A 125 -19.91 1.69 9.28
CA TYR A 125 -18.79 2.34 9.98
C TYR A 125 -18.31 3.61 9.26
N ASP A 126 -17.68 4.51 10.02
CA ASP A 126 -16.97 5.68 9.49
C ASP A 126 -15.54 5.28 9.14
N VAL A 127 -15.25 5.06 7.86
CA VAL A 127 -13.98 4.46 7.45
C VAL A 127 -12.97 5.55 7.13
N TRP A 128 -11.83 5.51 7.82
CA TRP A 128 -10.71 6.42 7.64
C TRP A 128 -9.51 5.61 7.12
N LEU A 129 -8.88 6.08 6.05
CA LEU A 129 -7.76 5.42 5.39
C LEU A 129 -6.51 6.29 5.57
N GLY A 130 -5.63 5.87 6.48
CA GLY A 130 -4.39 6.58 6.79
C GLY A 130 -3.31 6.36 5.75
N ASN A 131 -2.43 7.35 5.57
CA ASN A 131 -1.24 7.24 4.72
C ASN A 131 -0.01 7.76 5.46
N PHE A 132 1.00 6.90 5.60
CA PHE A 132 2.27 7.26 6.23
C PHE A 132 3.09 8.22 5.36
N ARG A 133 3.92 9.05 6.01
CA ARG A 133 4.89 9.93 5.33
C ARG A 133 5.72 9.17 4.28
N GLY A 134 6.00 9.83 3.17
CA GLY A 134 6.75 9.26 2.05
C GLY A 134 5.99 8.25 1.18
N SER A 135 4.75 7.89 1.54
CA SER A 135 3.83 7.22 0.62
C SER A 135 3.36 8.18 -0.48
N LYS A 136 2.72 7.63 -1.52
CA LYS A 136 2.22 8.39 -2.68
C LYS A 136 1.40 9.63 -2.30
N TYR A 137 0.52 9.50 -1.30
CA TYR A 137 -0.41 10.55 -0.89
C TYR A 137 0.14 11.46 0.21
N SER A 138 1.24 11.09 0.87
CA SER A 138 1.80 11.82 2.02
C SER A 138 3.27 12.20 1.77
N ASN A 139 3.53 12.82 0.63
CA ASN A 139 4.88 13.15 0.15
C ASN A 139 5.19 14.67 0.16
N ASN A 140 4.61 15.38 1.14
CA ASN A 140 4.74 16.82 1.32
C ASN A 140 5.18 17.16 2.74
N HIS A 141 5.83 18.31 2.90
CA HIS A 141 6.33 18.79 4.18
C HIS A 141 6.28 20.33 4.21
N VAL A 142 6.11 20.93 5.40
CA VAL A 142 6.00 22.38 5.56
C VAL A 142 7.29 23.11 5.14
N TYR A 143 8.45 22.56 5.51
CA TYR A 143 9.77 23.16 5.24
C TYR A 143 10.69 22.38 4.28
N LEU A 144 10.58 21.06 4.19
CA LEU A 144 11.53 20.21 3.46
C LEU A 144 11.05 19.92 2.03
N ASP A 145 11.98 19.92 1.08
CA ASP A 145 11.73 19.46 -0.28
C ASP A 145 11.82 17.93 -0.34
N ASN A 146 10.84 17.27 -0.97
CA ASN A 146 10.85 15.83 -1.21
C ASN A 146 11.97 15.35 -2.15
N GLN A 147 12.75 16.26 -2.76
CA GLN A 147 14.00 15.95 -3.46
C GLN A 147 15.23 15.93 -2.54
N SER A 148 15.12 16.41 -1.29
CA SER A 148 16.22 16.43 -0.33
C SER A 148 16.33 15.11 0.45
N GLU A 149 17.54 14.69 0.80
CA GLU A 149 17.77 13.54 1.67
C GLU A 149 17.14 13.73 3.06
N ALA A 150 17.15 14.96 3.57
CA ALA A 150 16.56 15.31 4.87
C ALA A 150 15.06 14.97 4.96
N PHE A 151 14.32 15.10 3.86
CA PHE A 151 12.91 14.68 3.79
C PHE A 151 12.72 13.16 3.92
N TRP A 152 13.71 12.36 3.54
CA TRP A 152 13.62 10.90 3.60
C TRP A 152 14.31 10.30 4.82
N ASN A 153 14.82 11.15 5.72
CA ASN A 153 15.48 10.72 6.94
C ASN A 153 14.46 10.42 8.04
N PHE A 154 13.69 9.36 7.85
CA PHE A 154 12.75 8.83 8.83
C PHE A 154 12.71 7.30 8.75
N SER A 155 12.14 6.69 9.78
CA SER A 155 11.94 5.27 9.92
C SER A 155 10.51 4.97 10.38
N ILE A 156 10.23 3.71 10.68
CA ILE A 156 8.96 3.30 11.29
C ILE A 156 8.73 3.93 12.67
N GLN A 157 9.79 4.37 13.36
CA GLN A 157 9.67 5.09 14.63
C GLN A 157 8.87 6.37 14.45
N GLU A 158 9.23 7.21 13.48
CA GLU A 158 8.53 8.45 13.18
C GLU A 158 7.07 8.23 12.78
N ASN A 159 6.74 7.09 12.15
CA ASN A 159 5.35 6.74 11.87
C ASN A 159 4.52 6.55 13.16
N GLY A 160 5.08 5.90 14.18
CA GLY A 160 4.41 5.73 15.47
C GLY A 160 4.47 6.97 16.38
N LEU A 161 5.56 7.74 16.30
CA LEU A 161 5.81 8.92 17.14
C LEU A 161 5.13 10.19 16.65
N TYR A 162 4.88 10.32 15.34
CA TYR A 162 4.39 11.57 14.76
C TYR A 162 3.19 11.36 13.84
N ASP A 163 3.23 10.37 12.93
CA ASP A 163 2.14 10.19 11.96
C ASP A 163 0.85 9.71 12.63
N LEU A 164 0.94 8.66 13.44
CA LEU A 164 -0.23 8.12 14.13
C LEU A 164 -0.85 9.11 15.13
N PRO A 165 -0.09 9.76 16.04
CA PRO A 165 -0.67 10.79 16.90
C PRO A 165 -1.41 11.86 16.11
N ALA A 166 -0.83 12.39 15.03
CA ALA A 166 -1.46 13.45 14.25
C ALA A 166 -2.79 12.98 13.62
N GLN A 167 -2.77 11.83 12.93
CA GLN A 167 -3.96 11.30 12.26
C GLN A 167 -5.04 10.86 13.26
N ILE A 168 -4.68 10.16 14.34
CA ILE A 168 -5.62 9.67 15.36
C ILE A 168 -6.25 10.83 16.13
N ASN A 169 -5.46 11.86 16.48
CA ASN A 169 -5.98 13.08 17.08
C ASN A 169 -6.97 13.78 16.15
N PHE A 170 -6.62 13.93 14.87
CA PHE A 170 -7.49 14.54 13.88
C PHE A 170 -8.82 13.79 13.77
N VAL A 171 -8.80 12.48 13.55
CA VAL A 171 -10.00 11.66 13.40
C VAL A 171 -10.85 11.68 14.67
N SER A 172 -10.25 11.54 15.86
CA SER A 172 -10.99 11.60 17.12
C SER A 172 -11.61 12.98 17.34
N ASN A 173 -10.93 14.06 16.94
CA ASN A 173 -11.45 15.42 17.04
C ASN A 173 -12.59 15.70 16.05
N VAL A 174 -12.55 15.17 14.84
CA VAL A 174 -13.62 15.31 13.85
C VAL A 174 -14.85 14.51 14.27
N THR A 175 -14.65 13.25 14.68
CA THR A 175 -15.74 12.32 14.98
C THR A 175 -16.28 12.43 16.40
N LYS A 176 -15.52 13.05 17.31
CA LYS A 176 -15.77 13.09 18.77
C LYS A 176 -15.91 11.70 19.39
N GLN A 177 -15.29 10.69 18.78
CA GLN A 177 -15.38 9.29 19.18
C GLN A 177 -14.00 8.65 19.35
N LYS A 178 -13.99 7.49 19.99
CA LYS A 178 -12.84 6.58 20.01
C LYS A 178 -12.81 5.71 18.76
N ILE A 179 -11.62 5.30 18.38
CA ILE A 179 -11.31 4.68 17.10
C ILE A 179 -11.04 3.20 17.28
N ALA A 180 -11.65 2.37 16.43
CA ALA A 180 -11.16 1.03 16.16
C ALA A 180 -10.05 1.10 15.11
N TYR A 181 -8.85 0.69 15.47
CA TYR A 181 -7.69 0.72 14.59
C TYR A 181 -7.44 -0.67 13.98
N LEU A 182 -7.35 -0.76 12.66
CA LEU A 182 -6.85 -1.93 11.95
C LEU A 182 -5.52 -1.57 11.28
N GLY A 183 -4.45 -2.21 11.71
CA GLY A 183 -3.14 -2.09 11.07
C GLY A 183 -2.83 -3.34 10.26
N TYR A 184 -2.21 -3.18 9.10
CA TYR A 184 -1.60 -4.28 8.36
C TYR A 184 -0.08 -4.20 8.40
N SER A 185 0.61 -5.29 8.73
CA SER A 185 2.08 -5.39 8.71
C SER A 185 2.74 -4.21 9.45
N MET A 186 3.53 -3.37 8.78
CA MET A 186 4.14 -2.14 9.31
C MET A 186 3.15 -1.22 10.05
N GLY A 187 1.90 -1.16 9.60
CA GLY A 187 0.83 -0.40 10.27
C GLY A 187 0.49 -0.93 11.67
N THR A 188 0.71 -2.22 11.94
CA THR A 188 0.61 -2.77 13.29
C THR A 188 1.77 -2.33 14.17
N THR A 189 3.01 -2.40 13.66
CA THR A 189 4.22 -2.01 14.38
C THR A 189 4.17 -0.55 14.81
N ALA A 190 3.76 0.34 13.90
CA ALA A 190 3.57 1.75 14.19
C ALA A 190 2.52 1.95 15.31
N ALA A 191 1.43 1.17 15.31
CA ALA A 191 0.43 1.23 16.37
C ALA A 191 0.98 0.79 17.73
N TYR A 192 1.83 -0.23 17.78
CA TYR A 192 2.52 -0.63 19.01
C TYR A 192 3.48 0.45 19.51
N ILE A 193 4.24 1.10 18.61
CA ILE A 193 5.11 2.24 18.97
C ILE A 193 4.26 3.38 19.55
N TYR A 194 3.17 3.74 18.87
CA TYR A 194 2.24 4.78 19.32
C TYR A 194 1.65 4.48 20.69
N LEU A 195 1.03 3.31 20.88
CA LEU A 195 0.34 2.96 22.12
C LEU A 195 1.30 2.78 23.31
N SER A 196 2.53 2.33 23.07
CA SER A 196 3.54 2.21 24.13
C SER A 196 4.17 3.56 24.50
N THR A 197 4.30 4.48 23.54
CA THR A 197 4.86 5.83 23.77
C THR A 197 3.84 6.76 24.43
N TYR A 198 2.56 6.63 24.07
CA TYR A 198 1.48 7.50 24.54
C TYR A 198 0.40 6.71 25.32
N PRO A 199 0.75 6.06 26.45
CA PRO A 199 -0.16 5.15 27.17
C PRO A 199 -1.40 5.86 27.76
N ASP A 200 -1.31 7.17 27.99
CA ASP A 200 -2.42 7.98 28.50
C ASP A 200 -3.41 8.40 27.40
N GLU A 201 -3.06 8.24 26.12
CA GLU A 201 -3.93 8.57 24.99
C GLU A 201 -4.99 7.49 24.74
N LYS A 202 -6.16 7.67 25.34
CA LYS A 202 -7.30 6.72 25.23
C LYS A 202 -8.19 6.94 24.00
N LYS A 203 -7.59 7.28 22.86
CA LYS A 203 -8.31 7.57 21.60
C LYS A 203 -8.56 6.32 20.76
N ILE A 204 -7.69 5.32 20.87
CA ILE A 204 -7.92 3.97 20.32
C ILE A 204 -8.48 3.10 21.44
N ASP A 205 -9.61 2.45 21.22
CA ASP A 205 -10.22 1.52 22.18
C ASP A 205 -10.23 0.06 21.70
N MET A 206 -9.84 -0.18 20.45
CA MET A 206 -9.65 -1.50 19.88
C MET A 206 -8.51 -1.44 18.85
N LEU A 207 -7.55 -2.35 19.01
CA LEU A 207 -6.49 -2.60 18.03
C LEU A 207 -6.69 -3.99 17.44
N ILE A 208 -6.77 -4.06 16.11
CA ILE A 208 -6.79 -5.29 15.34
C ILE A 208 -5.54 -5.29 14.46
N GLY A 209 -4.65 -6.25 14.70
CA GLY A 209 -3.44 -6.43 13.89
C GLY A 209 -3.64 -7.50 12.81
N LEU A 210 -3.51 -7.11 11.54
CA LEU A 210 -3.49 -8.01 10.40
C LEU A 210 -2.02 -8.28 10.04
N ALA A 211 -1.58 -9.54 10.13
CA ALA A 211 -0.17 -9.92 9.98
C ALA A 211 0.79 -9.05 10.83
N PRO A 212 0.65 -9.08 12.18
CA PRO A 212 1.42 -8.18 13.04
C PRO A 212 2.92 -8.44 12.95
N ALA A 213 3.70 -7.37 12.79
CA ALA A 213 5.12 -7.44 12.49
C ALA A 213 5.95 -6.72 13.58
N ILE A 214 6.13 -7.37 14.73
CA ILE A 214 6.72 -6.74 15.93
C ILE A 214 8.16 -7.20 16.15
N TYR A 215 8.37 -8.52 16.13
CA TYR A 215 9.67 -9.16 16.26
C TYR A 215 9.90 -10.03 15.02
N PHE A 216 11.12 -10.02 14.50
CA PHE A 216 11.50 -10.71 13.25
C PHE A 216 12.56 -11.80 13.47
N HIS A 217 12.69 -12.31 14.71
CA HIS A 217 13.73 -13.28 15.06
C HIS A 217 13.57 -14.62 14.34
N ASP A 218 12.35 -15.01 14.00
CA ASP A 218 12.06 -16.28 13.33
C ASP A 218 11.80 -16.12 11.81
N VAL A 219 12.26 -15.01 11.22
CA VAL A 219 12.14 -14.76 9.78
C VAL A 219 13.55 -14.72 9.18
N ASP A 220 14.06 -15.90 8.80
CA ASP A 220 15.45 -16.12 8.35
C ASP A 220 15.95 -15.06 7.36
N PHE A 221 15.12 -14.72 6.38
CA PHE A 221 15.45 -13.70 5.38
C PHE A 221 15.66 -12.33 6.05
N ILE A 222 14.73 -11.87 6.89
CA ILE A 222 14.83 -10.57 7.56
C ILE A 222 15.98 -10.57 8.57
N GLU A 223 16.18 -11.65 9.31
CA GLU A 223 17.29 -11.77 10.24
C GLU A 223 18.64 -11.65 9.51
N PHE A 224 18.82 -12.39 8.42
CA PHE A 224 20.01 -12.31 7.58
C PHE A 224 20.23 -10.90 7.01
N PHE A 225 19.20 -10.32 6.41
CA PHE A 225 19.28 -8.98 5.82
C PHE A 225 19.56 -7.90 6.86
N SER A 226 19.01 -8.00 8.08
CA SER A 226 19.22 -7.03 9.16
C SER A 226 20.70 -6.94 9.58
N LYS A 227 21.41 -8.07 9.59
CA LYS A 227 22.85 -8.13 9.93
C LYS A 227 23.71 -7.43 8.87
N ILE A 228 23.30 -7.50 7.61
CA ILE A 228 24.00 -6.88 6.48
C ILE A 228 23.61 -5.40 6.33
N TRP A 229 22.40 -5.02 6.77
CA TRP A 229 21.85 -3.68 6.63
C TRP A 229 22.81 -2.58 7.11
N VAL A 230 23.51 -2.80 8.22
CA VAL A 230 24.49 -1.84 8.78
C VAL A 230 25.57 -1.44 7.76
N VAL A 231 25.96 -2.36 6.87
CA VAL A 231 26.99 -2.12 5.85
C VAL A 231 26.39 -1.52 4.58
N VAL A 232 25.18 -1.95 4.19
CA VAL A 232 24.58 -1.56 2.90
C VAL A 232 23.68 -0.33 2.98
N ALA A 233 23.24 0.08 4.17
CA ALA A 233 22.29 1.18 4.37
C ALA A 233 22.83 2.51 3.82
N ALA A 234 24.03 2.92 4.20
CA ALA A 234 24.63 4.18 3.73
C ALA A 234 24.81 4.21 2.19
N PRO A 235 25.40 3.19 1.54
CA PRO A 235 25.44 3.11 0.09
C PRO A 235 24.06 3.17 -0.57
N ILE A 236 23.07 2.46 -0.02
CA ILE A 236 21.69 2.48 -0.55
C ILE A 236 21.07 3.87 -0.39
N GLN A 237 21.20 4.51 0.78
CA GLN A 237 20.71 5.86 1.02
C GLN A 237 21.33 6.86 0.04
N PHE A 238 22.64 6.77 -0.18
CA PHE A 238 23.35 7.61 -1.14
C PHE A 238 22.85 7.40 -2.58
N ILE A 239 22.78 6.15 -3.05
CA ILE A 239 22.31 5.84 -4.42
C ILE A 239 20.85 6.23 -4.60
N THR A 240 20.03 6.07 -3.55
CA THR A 240 18.59 6.38 -3.57
C THR A 240 18.27 7.86 -3.32
N ASN A 241 19.23 8.66 -2.87
CA ASN A 241 19.01 9.98 -2.29
C ASN A 241 17.91 9.93 -1.21
N GLY A 242 17.97 8.90 -0.35
CA GLY A 242 16.97 8.57 0.68
C GLY A 242 15.64 7.99 0.16
N LYS A 243 15.33 8.06 -1.15
CA LYS A 243 14.04 7.67 -1.74
C LYS A 243 13.84 6.16 -1.90
N MET A 244 14.05 5.40 -0.83
CA MET A 244 13.94 3.95 -0.89
C MET A 244 12.52 3.49 -1.24
N TYR A 245 11.48 3.95 -0.53
CA TYR A 245 10.10 3.47 -0.77
C TYR A 245 9.55 3.81 -2.16
N PRO A 246 9.67 5.05 -2.68
CA PRO A 246 9.20 5.35 -4.03
C PRO A 246 9.95 4.56 -5.11
N ARG A 247 11.26 4.34 -4.93
CA ARG A 247 12.06 3.55 -5.87
C ARG A 247 11.73 2.07 -5.80
N MET A 248 11.49 1.52 -4.61
CA MET A 248 10.99 0.15 -4.45
C MET A 248 9.64 -0.02 -5.14
N GLY A 249 8.67 0.87 -4.91
CA GLY A 249 7.36 0.80 -5.58
C GLY A 249 7.48 0.88 -7.11
N THR A 250 8.36 1.76 -7.62
CA THR A 250 8.64 1.85 -9.06
C THR A 250 9.28 0.57 -9.60
N MET A 251 10.24 -0.01 -8.86
CA MET A 251 10.87 -1.27 -9.22
C MET A 251 9.84 -2.42 -9.28
N PHE A 252 8.98 -2.56 -8.26
CA PHE A 252 7.93 -3.58 -8.25
C PHE A 252 6.96 -3.43 -9.42
N LYS A 253 6.57 -2.20 -9.76
CA LYS A 253 5.73 -1.94 -10.93
C LYS A 253 6.33 -2.54 -12.21
N TYR A 254 7.64 -2.36 -12.43
CA TYR A 254 8.32 -2.92 -13.60
C TYR A 254 8.65 -4.41 -13.47
N LEU A 255 8.81 -4.93 -12.26
CA LEU A 255 9.08 -6.35 -12.04
C LEU A 255 7.82 -7.19 -12.22
N CYS A 256 6.66 -6.67 -11.82
CA CYS A 256 5.41 -7.41 -11.75
C CYS A 256 4.50 -7.21 -12.98
N LEU A 257 4.59 -6.08 -13.68
CA LEU A 257 3.64 -5.70 -14.73
C LEU A 257 4.34 -5.24 -16.02
N PRO A 258 3.69 -5.35 -17.20
CA PRO A 258 2.33 -5.87 -17.43
C PRO A 258 2.27 -7.32 -17.93
N TYR A 259 3.40 -7.98 -18.14
CA TYR A 259 3.47 -9.27 -18.84
C TYR A 259 3.27 -10.47 -17.90
N PRO A 260 2.75 -11.60 -18.40
CA PRO A 260 2.58 -12.80 -17.59
C PRO A 260 3.88 -13.27 -16.92
N ILE A 261 5.01 -13.25 -17.64
CA ILE A 261 6.32 -13.62 -17.09
C ILE A 261 6.79 -12.71 -15.93
N GLN A 262 6.37 -11.44 -15.93
CA GLN A 262 6.66 -10.51 -14.84
C GLN A 262 5.83 -10.83 -13.60
N MET A 263 4.58 -11.26 -13.76
CA MET A 263 3.78 -11.71 -12.63
C MET A 263 4.35 -12.98 -11.98
N GLU A 264 4.91 -13.91 -12.74
CA GLU A 264 5.61 -15.06 -12.15
C GLU A 264 6.80 -14.62 -11.30
N LEU A 265 7.60 -13.64 -11.77
CA LEU A 265 8.69 -13.06 -10.99
C LEU A 265 8.19 -12.32 -9.73
N CYS A 266 7.05 -11.63 -9.85
CA CYS A 266 6.39 -10.98 -8.72
C CYS A 266 5.99 -11.99 -7.64
N GLN A 267 5.38 -13.11 -8.05
CA GLN A 267 4.95 -14.17 -7.15
C GLN A 267 6.13 -14.84 -6.45
N LEU A 268 7.26 -15.01 -7.13
CA LEU A 268 8.48 -15.51 -6.50
C LEU A 268 8.99 -14.54 -5.42
N PHE A 269 8.94 -13.23 -5.69
CA PHE A 269 9.29 -12.22 -4.71
C PHE A 269 8.34 -12.26 -3.50
N ASP A 270 7.04 -12.29 -3.73
CA ASP A 270 6.03 -12.37 -2.66
C ASP A 270 6.19 -13.65 -1.84
N MET A 271 6.41 -14.79 -2.49
CA MET A 271 6.64 -16.08 -1.83
C MET A 271 7.84 -16.02 -0.87
N LEU A 272 8.90 -15.29 -1.21
CA LEU A 272 10.10 -15.17 -0.37
C LEU A 272 9.93 -14.22 0.82
N ILE A 273 9.09 -13.18 0.70
CA ILE A 273 9.06 -12.06 1.65
C ILE A 273 7.76 -11.95 2.43
N MET A 274 6.63 -12.16 1.75
CA MET A 274 5.28 -12.00 2.34
C MET A 274 4.51 -13.32 2.46
N GLY A 275 4.96 -14.35 1.74
CA GLY A 275 4.20 -15.57 1.49
C GLY A 275 3.21 -15.38 0.33
N PHE A 276 3.00 -16.43 -0.46
CA PHE A 276 2.06 -16.42 -1.58
C PHE A 276 1.29 -17.74 -1.65
N SER A 277 -0.03 -17.67 -1.81
CA SER A 277 -0.92 -18.83 -1.94
C SER A 277 -1.81 -18.67 -3.17
N TYR A 278 -1.75 -19.62 -4.10
CA TYR A 278 -2.64 -19.66 -5.27
C TYR A 278 -4.12 -19.87 -4.88
N ALA A 279 -4.41 -20.38 -3.69
CA ALA A 279 -5.77 -20.61 -3.22
C ALA A 279 -6.39 -19.36 -2.56
N GLU A 280 -5.56 -18.43 -2.09
CA GLU A 280 -6.00 -17.27 -1.32
C GLU A 280 -5.74 -15.95 -2.05
N ASN A 281 -4.86 -15.94 -3.05
CA ASN A 281 -4.61 -14.80 -3.93
C ASN A 281 -5.38 -14.95 -5.25
N ASP A 282 -5.87 -13.84 -5.76
CA ASP A 282 -6.68 -13.78 -6.97
C ASP A 282 -6.02 -12.82 -8.00
N PRO A 283 -5.79 -13.24 -9.26
CA PRO A 283 -5.35 -12.32 -10.31
C PRO A 283 -6.42 -11.33 -10.78
N VAL A 284 -7.58 -11.28 -10.10
CA VAL A 284 -8.61 -10.25 -10.28
C VAL A 284 -8.19 -8.86 -9.74
N THR A 285 -7.09 -8.78 -8.99
CA THR A 285 -6.61 -7.54 -8.32
C THR A 285 -5.14 -7.26 -8.57
#